data_AF-A0A356QQ36-F1
#
_entry.id   AF-A0A356QQ36-F1
#
_cell.length_a   1.000
_cell.length_b   1.000
_cell.length_c   1.000
_cell.angle_alpha   90.00
_cell.angle_beta   90.00
_cell.angle_gamma   90.00
#
_symmetry.space_group_name_H-M   'P 1'
#
loop_
_entity.id
_entity.type
_entity.pdbx_description
1 polymer ?
#
loop_
_entity_poly.entity_id
_entity_poly.type
_entity_poly.pdbx_seq_one_letter_code
_entity_poly.pdbx_strand_id
1 'polypeptide(L)'
;MGAVRDRSLSEREGEVSASTSPVITGVHTALVDVPLGQRTITDSQSSVQSVEFLQVSIETDAGITGYGFNWNYTRGLRSVQVMIDDCFAPAVLGMPAF
;
A
#
# COMPACT_ATOMS: atom_id res chain seq x y z
N MET A 1 29.17 53.75 -6.49
CA MET A 1 29.01 52.73 -7.55
C MET A 1 29.11 51.35 -6.88
N GLY A 2 28.00 50.89 -6.29
CA GLY A 2 27.95 49.60 -5.59
C GLY A 2 27.28 48.57 -6.49
N ALA A 3 28.02 47.54 -6.90
CA ALA A 3 27.51 46.49 -7.76
C ALA A 3 26.50 45.63 -6.99
N VAL A 4 25.24 45.71 -7.39
CA VAL A 4 24.19 44.76 -7.00
C VAL A 4 24.57 43.41 -7.60
N ARG A 5 24.92 42.44 -6.75
CA ARG A 5 25.19 41.06 -7.17
C ARG A 5 23.85 40.39 -7.45
N ASP A 6 23.54 40.27 -8.73
CA ASP A 6 22.49 39.43 -9.28
C ASP A 6 22.80 37.96 -8.93
N ARG A 7 21.96 37.33 -8.11
CA ARG A 7 22.10 35.91 -7.76
C ARG A 7 21.51 35.08 -8.90
N SER A 8 22.34 34.24 -9.51
CA SER A 8 21.97 33.46 -10.68
C SER A 8 20.84 32.48 -10.38
N LEU A 9 19.96 32.29 -11.37
CA LEU A 9 18.81 31.38 -11.36
C LEU A 9 19.17 29.90 -11.06
N SER A 10 20.47 29.57 -11.07
CA SER A 10 21.02 28.26 -10.70
C SER A 10 21.01 27.96 -9.19
N GLU A 11 20.77 28.95 -8.32
CA GLU A 11 20.64 28.72 -6.86
C GLU A 11 19.23 28.27 -6.45
N ARG A 12 18.28 28.17 -7.40
CA ARG A 12 16.89 27.71 -7.16
C ARG A 12 16.65 26.24 -7.50
N GLU A 13 17.67 25.50 -7.90
CA GLU A 13 17.54 24.08 -8.21
C GLU A 13 18.08 23.25 -7.05
N GLY A 14 17.15 22.66 -6.29
CA GLY A 14 17.46 21.49 -5.46
C GLY A 14 17.47 21.69 -3.96
N GLU A 15 16.63 22.56 -3.39
CA GLU A 15 16.14 22.30 -2.03
C GLU A 15 15.12 21.16 -2.14
N VAL A 16 15.61 19.93 -2.31
CA VAL A 16 14.84 18.76 -1.86
C VAL A 16 14.77 18.93 -0.35
N SER A 17 13.75 19.67 0.09
CA SER A 17 13.31 19.63 1.48
C SER A 17 13.33 18.16 1.85
N ALA A 18 14.08 17.79 2.88
CA ALA A 18 14.01 16.47 3.46
C ALA A 18 12.57 16.32 3.96
N SER A 19 11.67 15.95 3.04
CA SER A 19 10.26 15.79 3.33
C SER A 19 10.24 14.58 4.23
N THR A 20 10.01 14.82 5.51
CA THR A 20 9.78 13.77 6.50
C THR A 20 8.82 12.78 5.85
N SER A 21 9.27 11.54 5.71
CA SER A 21 8.47 10.48 5.09
C SER A 21 7.12 10.39 5.83
N PRO A 22 5.99 10.32 5.12
CA PRO A 22 4.66 10.31 5.73
C PRO A 22 4.55 9.20 6.77
N VAL A 23 3.92 9.51 7.89
CA VAL A 23 3.75 8.57 8.99
C VAL A 23 2.46 7.78 8.78
N ILE A 24 2.54 6.46 8.92
CA ILE A 24 1.38 5.57 8.80
C ILE A 24 0.43 5.80 9.98
N THR A 25 -0.82 6.18 9.68
CA THR A 25 -1.87 6.48 10.66
C THR A 25 -2.96 5.41 10.71
N GLY A 26 -3.13 4.64 9.64
CA GLY A 26 -4.15 3.61 9.54
C GLY A 26 -3.72 2.45 8.66
N VAL A 27 -4.11 1.23 9.04
CA VAL A 27 -3.99 0.03 8.22
C VAL A 27 -5.33 -0.68 8.27
N HIS A 28 -5.92 -0.94 7.11
CA HIS A 28 -7.22 -1.58 6.99
C HIS A 28 -7.17 -2.72 6.00
N THR A 29 -7.94 -3.77 6.28
CA THR A 29 -8.02 -4.95 5.43
C THR A 29 -9.44 -5.19 4.97
N ALA A 30 -9.59 -5.67 3.73
CA ALA A 30 -10.86 -6.12 3.18
C ALA A 30 -10.67 -7.47 2.48
N LEU A 31 -11.40 -8.47 2.95
CA LEU A 31 -11.43 -9.79 2.34
C LEU A 31 -12.57 -9.84 1.33
N VAL A 32 -12.25 -10.11 0.07
CA VAL A 32 -13.19 -10.12 -1.06
C VAL A 32 -13.12 -11.45 -1.77
N ASP A 33 -14.26 -12.04 -2.07
CA ASP A 33 -14.36 -13.26 -2.85
C ASP A 33 -14.99 -12.94 -4.21
N VAL A 34 -14.22 -13.14 -5.29
CA VAL A 34 -14.61 -12.72 -6.63
C VAL A 34 -14.97 -13.94 -7.47
N PRO A 35 -16.25 -14.12 -7.87
CA PRO A 35 -16.66 -15.24 -8.72
C PRO A 35 -16.11 -15.07 -10.14
N LEU A 36 -15.56 -16.16 -10.72
CA LEU A 36 -14.94 -16.13 -12.06
C LEU A 36 -15.97 -16.14 -13.20
N GLY A 37 -17.18 -16.67 -12.97
CA GLY A 37 -18.36 -16.55 -13.83
C GLY A 37 -18.32 -17.22 -15.21
N GLN A 38 -17.15 -17.40 -15.83
CA GLN A 38 -17.08 -17.80 -17.25
C GLN A 38 -15.88 -18.67 -17.64
N ARG A 39 -14.88 -18.82 -16.76
CA ARG A 39 -13.72 -19.70 -17.00
C ARG A 39 -13.27 -20.33 -15.69
N THR A 40 -13.81 -21.50 -15.40
CA THR A 40 -13.24 -22.36 -14.36
C THR A 40 -11.77 -22.56 -14.71
N ILE A 41 -10.87 -22.05 -13.87
CA ILE A 41 -9.44 -22.34 -14.02
C ILE A 41 -9.31 -23.78 -13.55
N THR A 42 -9.00 -24.66 -14.49
CA THR A 42 -8.83 -26.09 -14.23
C THR A 42 -7.40 -26.48 -14.54
N ASP A 43 -6.75 -27.13 -13.58
CA ASP A 43 -5.56 -27.93 -13.83
C ASP A 43 -5.90 -29.42 -13.64
N SER A 44 -4.89 -30.28 -13.62
CA SER A 44 -5.08 -31.72 -13.45
C SER A 44 -5.60 -32.11 -12.05
N GLN A 45 -5.69 -31.17 -11.11
CA GLN A 45 -5.94 -31.45 -9.69
C GLN A 45 -7.08 -30.63 -9.09
N SER A 46 -7.50 -29.53 -9.72
CA SER A 46 -8.43 -28.59 -9.10
C SER A 46 -9.27 -27.82 -10.11
N SER A 47 -10.44 -27.36 -9.65
CA SER A 47 -11.32 -26.46 -10.37
C SER A 47 -11.63 -25.25 -9.49
N VAL A 48 -11.34 -24.05 -9.99
CA VAL A 48 -11.50 -22.80 -9.23
C VAL A 48 -12.77 -22.07 -9.68
N GLN A 49 -13.66 -21.78 -8.73
CA GLN A 49 -14.93 -21.08 -8.97
C GLN A 49 -14.86 -19.58 -8.63
N SER A 50 -14.00 -19.22 -7.68
CA SER A 50 -13.78 -17.85 -7.24
C SER A 50 -12.32 -17.64 -6.82
N VAL A 51 -11.89 -16.38 -6.80
CA VAL A 51 -10.57 -15.97 -6.32
C VAL A 51 -10.77 -15.12 -5.08
N GLU A 52 -10.09 -15.48 -4.00
CA GLU A 52 -10.08 -14.70 -2.77
C GLU A 52 -9.01 -13.62 -2.90
N PHE A 53 -9.36 -12.38 -2.58
CA PHE A 53 -8.46 -11.24 -2.51
C PHE A 53 -8.47 -10.69 -1.09
N LEU A 54 -7.30 -10.34 -0.58
CA LEU A 54 -7.14 -9.56 0.64
C LEU A 54 -6.54 -8.21 0.24
N GLN A 55 -7.40 -7.19 0.18
CA GLN A 55 -6.95 -5.82 -0.02
C GLN A 55 -6.43 -5.26 1.30
N VAL A 56 -5.35 -4.48 1.23
CA VAL A 56 -4.82 -3.68 2.32
C VAL A 56 -4.81 -2.22 1.87
N SER A 57 -5.35 -1.33 2.69
CA SER A 57 -5.22 0.11 2.52
C SER A 57 -4.46 0.70 3.70
N ILE A 58 -3.48 1.56 3.40
CA ILE A 58 -2.63 2.22 4.38
C ILE A 58 -2.83 3.72 4.26
N GLU A 59 -3.22 4.36 5.35
CA GLU A 59 -3.40 5.81 5.44
C GLU A 59 -2.18 6.46 6.10
N THR A 60 -1.87 7.70 5.70
CA THR A 60 -0.79 8.48 6.29
C THR A 60 -1.26 9.85 6.79
N ASP A 61 -0.45 10.47 7.64
CA ASP A 61 -0.66 11.83 8.15
C ASP A 61 -0.63 12.93 7.07
N ALA A 62 0.00 12.64 5.93
CA ALA A 62 0.00 13.50 4.75
C ALA A 62 -1.32 13.44 3.94
N GLY A 63 -2.31 12.66 4.40
CA GLY A 63 -3.59 12.47 3.69
C GLY A 63 -3.47 11.59 2.44
N ILE A 64 -2.42 10.76 2.36
CA ILE A 64 -2.18 9.83 1.25
C ILE A 64 -2.64 8.44 1.66
N THR A 65 -3.36 7.74 0.78
CA THR A 65 -3.74 6.34 0.97
C THR A 65 -3.07 5.46 -0.08
N GLY A 66 -2.27 4.49 0.37
CA GLY A 66 -1.71 3.42 -0.45
C GLY A 66 -2.61 2.19 -0.47
N TYR A 67 -2.66 1.48 -1.60
CA TYR A 67 -3.45 0.25 -1.75
C TYR A 67 -2.55 -0.90 -2.24
N GLY A 68 -2.70 -2.06 -1.63
CA GLY A 68 -2.08 -3.31 -2.04
C GLY A 68 -3.05 -4.47 -1.90
N PHE A 69 -2.71 -5.62 -2.49
CA PHE A 69 -3.50 -6.83 -2.28
C PHE A 69 -2.65 -8.09 -2.32
N ASN A 70 -3.11 -9.10 -1.61
CA ASN A 70 -2.73 -10.50 -1.80
C ASN A 70 -3.94 -11.28 -2.36
N TRP A 71 -3.71 -12.43 -2.97
CA TRP A 71 -4.78 -13.21 -3.57
C TRP A 71 -4.49 -14.71 -3.53
N ASN A 72 -5.54 -15.54 -3.57
CA ASN A 72 -5.44 -16.98 -3.52
C ASN A 72 -6.59 -17.66 -4.30
N TYR A 73 -6.31 -18.80 -4.92
CA TYR A 73 -7.32 -19.64 -5.59
C TYR A 73 -8.06 -20.57 -4.62
N THR A 74 -7.57 -20.72 -3.39
CA THR A 74 -8.22 -21.46 -2.32
C THR A 74 -8.63 -20.53 -1.17
N ARG A 75 -9.47 -21.02 -0.26
CA ARG A 75 -9.80 -20.30 0.97
C ARG A 75 -8.60 -20.33 1.91
N GLY A 76 -8.15 -19.16 2.34
CA GLY A 76 -7.04 -19.08 3.30
C GLY A 76 -6.60 -17.67 3.68
N LEU A 77 -7.05 -16.66 2.94
CA LEU A 77 -6.65 -15.28 3.19
C LEU A 77 -7.29 -14.69 4.44
N ARG A 78 -8.33 -15.32 5.00
CA ARG A 78 -8.82 -14.94 6.35
C ARG A 78 -7.72 -15.09 7.41
N SER A 79 -6.90 -16.13 7.33
CA SER A 79 -5.77 -16.32 8.25
C SER A 79 -4.71 -15.25 8.05
N VAL A 80 -4.45 -14.87 6.79
CA VAL A 80 -3.53 -13.78 6.45
C VAL A 80 -4.06 -12.44 6.95
N GLN A 81 -5.36 -12.20 6.81
CA GLN A 81 -6.01 -11.01 7.33
C GLN A 81 -5.80 -10.88 8.84
N VAL A 82 -6.01 -11.96 9.60
CA VAL A 82 -5.75 -11.98 11.05
C VAL A 82 -4.28 -11.67 11.35
N MET A 83 -3.32 -12.23 10.60
CA MET A 83 -1.90 -11.89 10.80
C MET A 83 -1.62 -10.41 10.52
N ILE A 84 -2.25 -9.81 9.49
CA ILE A 84 -2.10 -8.38 9.22
C ILE A 84 -2.70 -7.56 10.34
N ASP A 85 -3.95 -7.83 10.73
CA ASP A 85 -4.67 -7.04 11.72
C ASP A 85 -4.03 -7.14 13.12
N ASP A 86 -3.58 -8.34 13.52
CA ASP A 86 -3.12 -8.60 14.90
C ASP A 86 -1.61 -8.43 15.08
N CYS A 87 -0.80 -8.65 14.03
CA CYS A 87 0.66 -8.64 14.15
C CYS A 87 1.30 -7.49 13.38
N PHE A 88 0.98 -7.33 12.09
CA PHE A 88 1.71 -6.39 11.24
C PHE A 88 1.20 -4.96 11.36
N ALA A 89 -0.12 -4.74 11.37
CA ALA A 89 -0.69 -3.40 11.51
C ALA A 89 -0.23 -2.70 12.80
N PRO A 90 -0.25 -3.33 13.99
CA PRO A 90 0.26 -2.70 15.20
C PRO A 90 1.76 -2.40 15.14
N ALA A 91 2.53 -3.22 14.42
CA ALA A 91 3.98 -3.06 14.31
C ALA A 91 4.40 -1.90 13.40
N VAL A 92 3.56 -1.50 12.43
CA VAL A 92 3.90 -0.46 11.44
C VAL A 92 3.18 0.87 11.67
N LEU A 93 2.14 0.91 12.51
CA LEU A 93 1.48 2.15 12.88
C LEU A 93 2.48 3.12 13.54
N GLY A 94 2.48 4.37 13.10
CA GLY A 94 3.43 5.39 13.56
C GLY A 94 4.81 5.32 12.91
N MET A 95 5.07 4.37 12.02
CA MET A 95 6.32 4.30 11.27
C MET A 95 6.26 5.14 9.98
N PRO A 96 7.42 5.60 9.46
CA PRO A 96 7.50 6.18 8.12
C PRO A 96 7.08 5.18 7.03
N ALA A 97 6.38 5.65 6.01
CA ALA A 97 5.89 4.83 4.90
C ALA A 97 6.99 4.40 3.89
N PHE A 98 8.12 5.11 3.86
CA PHE A 98 9.30 4.81 3.05
C PHE A 98 10.59 5.37 3.67
#